data_AF-A0A842HK15-F1
#
_entry.id   AF-A0A842HK15-F1
#
_cell.length_a   1.000
_cell.length_b   1.000
_cell.length_c   1.000
_cell.angle_alpha   90.00
_cell.angle_beta   90.00
_cell.angle_gamma   90.00
#
_symmetry.space_group_name_H-M   'P 1'
#
loop_
_entity.id
_entity.type
_entity.pdbx_description
1 polymer ?
#
loop_
_entity_poly.entity_id
_entity_poly.type
_entity_poly.pdbx_seq_one_letter_code
_entity_poly.pdbx_strand_id
1 'polypeptide(L)'
;MQSKYSILALTLLSSASWMSAQTTNWTNTGTGDWSTVSNWSSGLPSATVNAQINLGEAQVTTSAQAKLVTIGVATNGKLSVQTGAELITSDRLNLGLNGGTGTYEQSGGTVNVTEFRFNTNGSSMKITGGSFVSNAKSYLAISTNTSKGTTLSLEGGSLTINGNLVLARDGSGIFKVSGGSFSGTYLTSENNGSGEMQILGSGASSISFSTSIMAGALNTLMYSFDSGGVTTVEVGAHADLTGVTFVFDDMPGFSAQIGDTFTLVQSRNTAGNITIDENPTISSLGNYQFSLAVVDVDGYDTLQATVTAIPEVNTYGVLIGALTLGCLYSRRHRK
;
A
#
# COMPACT_ATOMS: atom_id res chain seq x y z
N MET A 1 -36.47 -57.06 -53.43
CA MET A 1 -36.51 -55.96 -52.44
C MET A 1 -35.39 -56.19 -51.45
N GLN A 2 -34.33 -55.37 -51.47
CA GLN A 2 -33.46 -55.13 -50.30
C GLN A 2 -32.48 -54.00 -50.68
N SER A 3 -32.85 -52.78 -50.28
CA SER A 3 -31.99 -51.61 -50.38
C SER A 3 -30.94 -51.66 -49.26
N LYS A 4 -29.66 -51.65 -49.62
CA LYS A 4 -28.54 -51.52 -48.68
C LYS A 4 -28.17 -50.04 -48.60
N TYR A 5 -28.54 -49.36 -47.52
CA TYR A 5 -28.01 -48.04 -47.18
C TYR A 5 -26.81 -48.21 -46.26
N SER A 6 -25.61 -47.96 -46.78
CA SER A 6 -24.39 -47.82 -45.98
C SER A 6 -24.37 -46.42 -45.37
N ILE A 7 -24.56 -46.32 -44.06
CA ILE A 7 -24.39 -45.09 -43.28
C ILE A 7 -22.88 -44.89 -43.08
N LEU A 8 -22.30 -43.95 -43.81
CA LEU A 8 -20.92 -43.49 -43.62
C LEU A 8 -20.93 -42.48 -42.46
N ALA A 9 -20.56 -42.94 -41.26
CA ALA A 9 -20.39 -42.07 -40.10
C ALA A 9 -19.05 -41.30 -40.23
N LEU A 10 -19.13 -40.05 -40.68
CA LEU A 10 -17.98 -39.13 -40.74
C LEU A 10 -17.78 -38.49 -39.35
N THR A 11 -16.94 -39.11 -38.53
CA THR A 11 -16.55 -38.57 -37.21
C THR A 11 -15.60 -37.39 -37.42
N LEU A 12 -16.10 -36.16 -37.41
CA LEU A 12 -15.27 -34.96 -37.33
C LEU A 12 -14.62 -34.90 -35.94
N LEU A 13 -13.38 -35.39 -35.86
CA LEU A 13 -12.47 -35.09 -34.76
C LEU A 13 -12.10 -33.61 -34.86
N SER A 14 -12.90 -32.73 -34.24
CA SER A 14 -12.48 -31.35 -34.00
C SER A 14 -11.31 -31.40 -33.02
N SER A 15 -10.09 -31.33 -33.54
CA SER A 15 -8.91 -31.11 -32.72
C SER A 15 -9.11 -29.78 -32.00
N ALA A 16 -9.41 -29.84 -30.70
CA ALA A 16 -9.34 -28.68 -29.83
C ALA A 16 -7.89 -28.21 -29.84
N SER A 17 -7.56 -27.26 -30.71
CA SER A 17 -6.29 -26.57 -30.66
C SER A 17 -6.27 -25.84 -29.32
N TRP A 18 -5.36 -26.25 -28.45
CA TRP A 18 -5.02 -25.53 -27.24
C TRP A 18 -4.52 -24.16 -27.68
N MET A 19 -5.42 -23.17 -27.77
CA MET A 19 -5.03 -21.79 -27.95
C MET A 19 -4.25 -21.39 -26.71
N SER A 20 -2.92 -21.38 -26.82
CA SER A 20 -2.08 -20.69 -25.86
C SER A 20 -2.58 -19.24 -25.73
N ALA A 21 -2.46 -18.67 -24.54
CA ALA A 21 -2.81 -17.28 -24.32
C ALA A 21 -2.07 -16.42 -25.34
N GLN A 22 -2.82 -15.80 -26.26
CA GLN A 22 -2.23 -14.96 -27.29
C GLN A 22 -1.68 -13.70 -26.63
N THR A 23 -0.53 -13.24 -27.08
CA THR A 23 0.05 -11.96 -26.65
C THR A 23 0.02 -11.02 -27.84
N THR A 24 -0.50 -9.82 -27.62
CA THR A 24 -0.42 -8.71 -28.58
C THR A 24 0.47 -7.61 -27.99
N ASN A 25 1.41 -7.13 -28.80
CA ASN A 25 2.40 -6.15 -28.37
C ASN A 25 1.99 -4.76 -28.82
N TRP A 26 2.16 -3.78 -27.94
CA TRP A 26 2.05 -2.37 -28.30
C TRP A 26 3.17 -2.00 -29.27
N THR A 27 2.81 -1.41 -30.41
CA THR A 27 3.74 -1.07 -31.50
C THR A 27 3.98 0.43 -31.63
N ASN A 28 3.15 1.27 -31.00
CA ASN A 28 3.29 2.72 -31.08
C ASN A 28 4.41 3.22 -30.16
N THR A 29 5.41 3.90 -30.73
CA THR A 29 6.59 4.41 -30.00
C THR A 29 6.33 5.73 -29.28
N GLY A 30 5.25 6.44 -29.63
CA GLY A 30 4.78 7.64 -28.96
C GLY A 30 3.62 7.33 -28.01
N THR A 31 2.74 8.32 -27.85
CA THR A 31 1.47 8.17 -27.12
C THR A 31 0.38 7.71 -28.08
N GLY A 32 -0.46 6.75 -27.67
CA GLY A 32 -1.58 6.30 -28.47
C GLY A 32 -2.73 5.73 -27.65
N ASP A 33 -3.91 5.72 -28.23
CA ASP A 33 -5.11 5.18 -27.60
C ASP A 33 -5.11 3.64 -27.64
N TRP A 34 -5.41 3.02 -26.50
CA TRP A 34 -5.53 1.57 -26.32
C TRP A 34 -6.49 0.94 -27.33
N SER A 35 -7.60 1.62 -27.64
CA SER A 35 -8.66 1.12 -28.53
C SER A 35 -8.31 1.16 -30.02
N THR A 36 -7.18 1.77 -30.38
CA THR A 36 -6.72 1.83 -31.78
C THR A 36 -6.02 0.53 -32.18
N VAL A 37 -6.69 -0.28 -33.01
CA VAL A 37 -6.20 -1.59 -33.46
C VAL A 37 -4.78 -1.54 -34.04
N SER A 38 -4.43 -0.48 -34.79
CA SER A 38 -3.10 -0.35 -35.41
C SER A 38 -1.95 -0.13 -34.43
N ASN A 39 -2.24 0.21 -33.17
CA ASN A 39 -1.24 0.30 -32.10
C ASN A 39 -0.85 -1.08 -31.54
N TRP A 40 -1.45 -2.17 -32.04
CA TRP A 40 -1.22 -3.53 -31.54
C TRP A 40 -0.81 -4.49 -32.65
N SER A 41 0.20 -5.32 -32.37
CA SER A 41 0.79 -6.24 -33.36
C SER A 41 -0.15 -7.33 -33.87
N SER A 42 -1.17 -7.68 -33.09
CA SER A 42 -2.04 -8.84 -33.37
C SER A 42 -3.50 -8.56 -32.99
N GLY A 43 -3.93 -7.31 -33.17
CA GLY A 43 -5.26 -6.86 -32.78
C GLY A 43 -5.35 -6.43 -31.32
N LEU A 44 -6.52 -5.94 -30.93
CA LEU A 44 -6.76 -5.42 -29.58
C LEU A 44 -6.65 -6.54 -28.53
N PRO A 45 -6.05 -6.25 -27.36
CA PRO A 45 -6.19 -7.09 -26.20
C PRO A 45 -7.67 -7.31 -25.83
N SER A 46 -7.95 -8.46 -25.23
CA SER A 46 -9.26 -8.83 -24.73
C SER A 46 -9.09 -9.68 -23.46
N ALA A 47 -10.18 -10.04 -22.78
CA ALA A 47 -10.12 -10.82 -21.54
C ALA A 47 -9.37 -12.17 -21.63
N THR A 48 -9.09 -12.68 -22.85
CA THR A 48 -8.31 -13.91 -23.11
C THR A 48 -6.93 -13.66 -23.74
N VAL A 49 -6.62 -12.41 -24.10
CA VAL A 49 -5.39 -12.01 -24.80
C VAL A 49 -4.54 -11.14 -23.87
N ASN A 50 -3.25 -11.44 -23.77
CA ASN A 50 -2.30 -10.65 -23.00
C ASN A 50 -1.93 -9.38 -23.77
N ALA A 51 -1.82 -8.26 -23.06
CA ALA A 51 -1.31 -6.99 -23.55
C ALA A 51 0.12 -6.77 -23.05
N GLN A 52 1.04 -6.46 -23.95
CA GLN A 52 2.42 -6.16 -23.60
C GLN A 52 2.84 -4.78 -24.13
N ILE A 53 3.17 -3.87 -23.24
CA ILE A 53 3.52 -2.47 -23.55
C ILE A 53 5.01 -2.27 -23.25
N ASN A 54 5.84 -2.34 -24.31
CA ASN A 54 7.31 -2.29 -24.21
C ASN A 54 7.91 -1.02 -24.84
N LEU A 55 7.06 -0.15 -25.38
CA LEU A 55 7.43 1.06 -26.12
C LEU A 55 6.34 2.11 -25.87
N GLY A 56 6.68 3.39 -25.91
CA GLY A 56 5.71 4.48 -25.87
C GLY A 56 4.78 4.49 -24.64
N GLU A 57 3.63 5.13 -24.82
CA GLU A 57 2.54 5.23 -23.84
C GLU A 57 1.23 4.74 -24.46
N ALA A 58 0.65 3.69 -23.88
CA ALA A 58 -0.73 3.30 -24.14
C ALA A 58 -1.67 4.08 -23.22
N GLN A 59 -2.70 4.71 -23.77
CA GLN A 59 -3.71 5.47 -23.02
C GLN A 59 -5.06 4.76 -23.05
N VAL A 60 -5.62 4.47 -21.89
CA VAL A 60 -6.97 3.93 -21.74
C VAL A 60 -7.91 5.11 -21.53
N THR A 61 -8.61 5.49 -22.60
CA THR A 61 -9.57 6.62 -22.65
C THR A 61 -11.03 6.15 -22.59
N THR A 62 -11.26 4.86 -22.85
CA THR A 62 -12.56 4.16 -22.85
C THR A 62 -12.39 2.79 -22.18
N SER A 63 -13.42 1.93 -22.18
CA SER A 63 -13.30 0.57 -21.61
C SER A 63 -12.28 -0.29 -22.37
N ALA A 64 -11.33 -0.85 -21.63
CA ALA A 64 -10.29 -1.76 -22.09
C ALA A 64 -10.25 -3.03 -21.25
N GLN A 65 -9.90 -4.14 -21.89
CA GLN A 65 -9.74 -5.42 -21.22
C GLN A 65 -8.50 -6.14 -21.72
N ALA A 66 -7.86 -6.88 -20.83
CA ALA A 66 -6.80 -7.82 -21.16
C ALA A 66 -6.86 -9.03 -20.22
N LYS A 67 -6.28 -10.16 -20.62
CA LYS A 67 -6.01 -11.24 -19.66
C LYS A 67 -4.96 -10.81 -18.65
N LEU A 68 -3.78 -10.48 -19.17
CA LEU A 68 -2.61 -10.01 -18.44
C LEU A 68 -2.14 -8.72 -19.10
N VAL A 69 -1.86 -7.69 -18.32
CA VAL A 69 -1.17 -6.49 -18.80
C VAL A 69 0.25 -6.52 -18.26
N THR A 70 1.22 -6.37 -19.15
CA THR A 70 2.63 -6.28 -18.77
C THR A 70 3.23 -5.01 -19.36
N ILE A 71 3.81 -4.17 -18.49
CA ILE A 71 4.41 -2.88 -18.86
C ILE A 71 5.92 -2.97 -18.64
N GLY A 72 6.70 -2.75 -19.70
CA GLY A 72 8.16 -2.73 -19.65
C GLY A 72 8.80 -4.11 -19.48
N VAL A 73 8.79 -4.94 -20.53
CA VAL A 73 9.55 -6.20 -20.56
C VAL A 73 10.87 -5.98 -21.29
N ALA A 74 11.99 -6.13 -20.59
CA ALA A 74 13.36 -5.86 -21.07
C ALA A 74 13.63 -4.42 -21.58
N THR A 75 12.59 -3.60 -21.74
CA THR A 75 12.61 -2.20 -22.15
C THR A 75 11.66 -1.39 -21.26
N ASN A 76 11.44 -0.12 -21.61
CA ASN A 76 10.57 0.78 -20.87
C ASN A 76 9.19 0.85 -21.52
N GLY A 77 8.12 0.84 -20.72
CA GLY A 77 6.76 1.06 -21.22
C GLY A 77 5.95 1.92 -20.27
N LYS A 78 4.91 2.57 -20.80
CA LYS A 78 3.99 3.37 -19.99
C LYS A 78 2.53 3.03 -20.30
N LEU A 79 1.72 2.94 -19.25
CA LEU A 79 0.26 2.85 -19.33
C LEU A 79 -0.35 4.01 -18.55
N SER A 80 -1.29 4.72 -19.15
CA SER A 80 -2.11 5.70 -18.45
C SER A 80 -3.60 5.39 -18.55
N VAL A 81 -4.34 5.55 -17.45
CA VAL A 81 -5.80 5.38 -17.39
C VAL A 81 -6.45 6.72 -17.04
N GLN A 82 -7.34 7.17 -17.92
CA GLN A 82 -7.94 8.51 -17.85
C GLN A 82 -9.32 8.50 -17.16
N THR A 83 -9.82 9.69 -16.85
CA THR A 83 -11.15 9.89 -16.27
C THR A 83 -12.25 9.32 -17.16
N GLY A 84 -13.17 8.57 -16.53
CA GLY A 84 -14.29 7.93 -17.23
C GLY A 84 -13.93 6.61 -17.94
N ALA A 85 -12.66 6.24 -17.99
CA ALA A 85 -12.21 5.00 -18.59
C ALA A 85 -12.31 3.81 -17.61
N GLU A 86 -12.27 2.59 -18.16
CA GLU A 86 -12.25 1.36 -17.37
C GLU A 86 -11.16 0.43 -17.89
N LEU A 87 -10.33 -0.13 -17.00
CA LEU A 87 -9.39 -1.19 -17.36
C LEU A 87 -9.63 -2.42 -16.48
N ILE A 88 -9.95 -3.55 -17.11
CA ILE A 88 -10.11 -4.83 -16.42
C ILE A 88 -9.01 -5.80 -16.85
N THR A 89 -8.33 -6.39 -15.87
CA THR A 89 -7.42 -7.52 -16.09
C THR A 89 -7.93 -8.76 -15.38
N SER A 90 -8.11 -9.87 -16.12
CA SER A 90 -8.62 -11.12 -15.53
C SER A 90 -7.55 -11.91 -14.76
N ASP A 91 -6.27 -11.67 -15.04
CA ASP A 91 -5.11 -12.22 -14.32
C ASP A 91 -4.33 -11.11 -13.62
N ARG A 92 -3.40 -10.44 -14.29
CA ARG A 92 -2.45 -9.56 -13.58
C ARG A 92 -2.16 -8.25 -14.30
N LEU A 93 -1.66 -7.30 -13.52
CA LEU A 93 -0.93 -6.12 -13.97
C LEU A 93 0.53 -6.22 -13.52
N ASN A 94 1.45 -6.46 -14.45
CA ASN A 94 2.88 -6.56 -14.18
C ASN A 94 3.61 -5.30 -14.65
N LEU A 95 4.50 -4.77 -13.81
CA LEU A 95 5.41 -3.68 -14.17
C LEU A 95 6.85 -4.18 -14.10
N GLY A 96 7.66 -3.96 -15.15
CA GLY A 96 9.12 -4.09 -15.14
C GLY A 96 9.71 -5.50 -15.15
N LEU A 97 9.35 -6.37 -16.10
CA LEU A 97 9.91 -7.72 -16.22
C LEU A 97 11.26 -7.75 -16.95
N ASN A 98 12.09 -8.75 -16.65
CA ASN A 98 13.33 -9.06 -17.38
C ASN A 98 14.30 -7.88 -17.55
N GLY A 99 14.46 -7.04 -16.52
CA GLY A 99 15.33 -5.85 -16.59
C GLY A 99 14.65 -4.58 -17.12
N GLY A 100 13.41 -4.68 -17.63
CA GLY A 100 12.64 -3.53 -18.11
C GLY A 100 12.03 -2.70 -16.99
N THR A 101 11.54 -1.50 -17.32
CA THR A 101 10.85 -0.60 -16.37
C THR A 101 9.41 -0.32 -16.82
N GLY A 102 8.46 -0.53 -15.92
CA GLY A 102 7.05 -0.21 -16.18
C GLY A 102 6.61 1.03 -15.42
N THR A 103 5.98 1.96 -16.11
CA THR A 103 5.32 3.12 -15.51
C THR A 103 3.81 3.02 -15.68
N TYR A 104 3.07 3.11 -14.58
CA TYR A 104 1.61 3.20 -14.58
C TYR A 104 1.15 4.53 -13.98
N GLU A 105 0.23 5.19 -14.66
CA GLU A 105 -0.41 6.42 -14.18
C GLU A 105 -1.94 6.31 -14.26
N GLN A 106 -2.64 6.72 -13.22
CA GLN A 106 -4.10 6.80 -13.21
C GLN A 106 -4.54 8.17 -12.74
N SER A 107 -5.22 8.91 -13.60
CA SER A 107 -5.79 10.22 -13.28
C SER A 107 -7.29 10.17 -12.98
N GLY A 108 -7.95 9.04 -13.26
CA GLY A 108 -9.36 8.82 -13.02
C GLY A 108 -9.79 7.40 -13.39
N GLY A 109 -11.07 7.21 -13.68
CA GLY A 109 -11.60 5.93 -14.16
C GLY A 109 -11.61 4.83 -13.10
N THR A 110 -11.90 3.60 -13.55
CA THR A 110 -11.94 2.41 -12.70
C THR A 110 -10.96 1.36 -13.23
N VAL A 111 -10.09 0.85 -12.37
CA VAL A 111 -9.18 -0.22 -12.70
C VAL A 111 -9.42 -1.39 -11.77
N ASN A 112 -9.67 -2.55 -12.37
CA ASN A 112 -9.96 -3.78 -11.66
C ASN A 112 -8.99 -4.87 -12.12
N VAL A 113 -8.11 -5.29 -11.22
CA VAL A 113 -7.12 -6.33 -11.49
C VAL A 113 -7.29 -7.47 -10.50
N THR A 114 -7.01 -8.72 -10.89
CA THR A 114 -6.92 -9.77 -9.87
C THR A 114 -5.70 -9.51 -8.99
N GLU A 115 -4.53 -9.27 -9.57
CA GLU A 115 -3.30 -8.98 -8.83
C GLU A 115 -2.42 -7.96 -9.58
N PHE A 116 -1.67 -7.13 -8.86
CA PHE A 116 -0.56 -6.37 -9.44
C PHE A 116 0.80 -6.78 -8.84
N ARG A 117 1.83 -6.70 -9.68
CA ARG A 117 3.21 -7.02 -9.33
C ARG A 117 4.16 -6.03 -9.94
N PHE A 118 5.04 -5.43 -9.14
CA PHE A 118 6.19 -4.74 -9.73
C PHE A 118 7.42 -5.62 -9.58
N ASN A 119 7.97 -5.94 -10.73
CA ASN A 119 9.21 -6.65 -10.88
C ASN A 119 10.30 -5.56 -10.87
N THR A 120 11.31 -5.77 -10.02
CA THR A 120 12.18 -4.70 -9.54
C THR A 120 13.10 -4.20 -10.64
N ASN A 121 12.96 -2.92 -11.03
CA ASN A 121 13.91 -2.17 -11.89
C ASN A 121 13.70 -0.63 -11.82
N GLY A 122 13.06 -0.10 -10.76
CA GLY A 122 12.61 1.30 -10.75
C GLY A 122 11.22 1.51 -11.37
N SER A 123 10.42 0.45 -11.50
CA SER A 123 9.02 0.52 -11.89
C SER A 123 8.22 1.37 -10.91
N SER A 124 7.25 2.13 -11.44
CA SER A 124 6.43 3.04 -10.65
C SER A 124 4.96 2.97 -11.01
N MET A 125 4.12 3.19 -10.00
CA MET A 125 2.68 3.33 -10.12
C MET A 125 2.26 4.62 -9.42
N LYS A 126 1.47 5.45 -10.09
CA LYS A 126 0.95 6.70 -9.53
C LYS A 126 -0.56 6.79 -9.76
N ILE A 127 -1.31 6.99 -8.67
CA ILE A 127 -2.76 7.15 -8.67
C ILE A 127 -3.07 8.55 -8.15
N THR A 128 -3.56 9.43 -9.02
CA THR A 128 -4.00 10.79 -8.65
C THR A 128 -5.52 10.95 -8.63
N GLY A 129 -6.27 9.95 -9.12
CA GLY A 129 -7.73 9.93 -9.11
C GLY A 129 -8.31 8.57 -9.49
N GLY A 130 -9.62 8.42 -9.38
CA GLY A 130 -10.35 7.19 -9.76
C GLY A 130 -10.39 6.12 -8.67
N SER A 131 -10.70 4.88 -9.09
CA SER A 131 -10.72 3.70 -8.26
C SER A 131 -9.77 2.65 -8.82
N PHE A 132 -8.89 2.12 -7.98
CA PHE A 132 -8.02 0.98 -8.30
C PHE A 132 -8.32 -0.14 -7.31
N VAL A 133 -8.73 -1.30 -7.83
CA VAL A 133 -9.08 -2.48 -7.02
C VAL A 133 -8.19 -3.65 -7.43
N SER A 134 -7.51 -4.24 -6.44
CA SER A 134 -6.86 -5.54 -6.56
C SER A 134 -7.61 -6.60 -5.75
N ASN A 135 -8.02 -7.68 -6.40
CA ASN A 135 -8.85 -8.72 -5.77
C ASN A 135 -8.07 -9.85 -5.08
N ALA A 136 -6.75 -9.83 -5.14
CA ALA A 136 -5.89 -10.86 -4.56
C ALA A 136 -4.65 -10.22 -3.91
N LYS A 137 -3.73 -11.08 -3.46
CA LYS A 137 -2.43 -10.67 -2.93
C LYS A 137 -1.64 -9.94 -4.03
N SER A 138 -1.12 -8.76 -3.72
CA SER A 138 -0.36 -7.90 -4.62
C SER A 138 1.01 -7.56 -4.05
N TYR A 139 1.95 -7.22 -4.93
CA TYR A 139 3.35 -7.05 -4.57
C TYR A 139 3.94 -5.78 -5.21
N LEU A 140 4.53 -4.94 -4.39
CA LEU A 140 5.23 -3.73 -4.85
C LEU A 140 6.65 -4.01 -5.31
N ALA A 141 7.35 -4.94 -4.70
CA ALA A 141 8.64 -5.40 -5.20
C ALA A 141 8.69 -6.92 -5.15
N ILE A 142 8.98 -7.55 -6.28
CA ILE A 142 9.35 -8.96 -6.38
C ILE A 142 10.66 -9.03 -7.14
N SER A 143 11.81 -9.18 -6.48
CA SER A 143 13.03 -9.77 -7.06
C SER A 143 14.24 -9.63 -6.14
N THR A 144 15.11 -10.63 -6.21
CA THR A 144 16.32 -10.85 -5.43
C THR A 144 17.54 -10.01 -5.86
N ASN A 145 17.48 -9.21 -6.93
CA ASN A 145 18.71 -8.85 -7.67
C ASN A 145 18.87 -7.39 -8.17
N THR A 146 18.09 -6.39 -7.74
CA THR A 146 18.28 -5.03 -8.29
C THR A 146 18.30 -3.93 -7.23
N SER A 147 19.25 -3.00 -7.37
CA SER A 147 19.46 -1.84 -6.50
C SER A 147 18.42 -0.72 -6.63
N LYS A 148 17.44 -0.84 -7.54
CA LYS A 148 16.42 0.18 -7.79
C LYS A 148 15.11 -0.21 -7.12
N GLY A 149 14.75 0.53 -6.09
CA GLY A 149 13.47 0.38 -5.41
C GLY A 149 12.29 0.64 -6.35
N THR A 150 11.15 0.06 -6.05
CA THR A 150 9.89 0.34 -6.75
C THR A 150 9.06 1.35 -5.95
N THR A 151 8.15 2.07 -6.60
CA THR A 151 7.34 3.08 -5.92
C THR A 151 5.89 3.03 -6.34
N LEU A 152 5.00 2.94 -5.36
CA LEU A 152 3.58 3.23 -5.52
C LEU A 152 3.26 4.53 -4.82
N SER A 153 2.66 5.48 -5.52
CA SER A 153 2.19 6.75 -4.98
C SER A 153 0.68 6.84 -5.12
N LEU A 154 -0.02 6.99 -4.00
CA LEU A 154 -1.43 7.35 -3.91
C LEU A 154 -1.53 8.82 -3.53
N GLU A 155 -1.82 9.66 -4.51
CA GLU A 155 -1.93 11.12 -4.37
C GLU A 155 -3.40 11.59 -4.39
N GLY A 156 -4.33 10.72 -4.78
CA GLY A 156 -5.77 10.96 -4.83
C GLY A 156 -6.56 9.69 -5.19
N GLY A 157 -7.89 9.78 -5.25
CA GLY A 157 -8.74 8.63 -5.59
C GLY A 157 -8.84 7.56 -4.48
N SER A 158 -9.00 6.30 -4.90
CA SER A 158 -9.10 5.15 -3.99
C SER A 158 -8.24 3.97 -4.47
N LEU A 159 -7.55 3.33 -3.53
CA LEU A 159 -6.81 2.09 -3.72
C LEU A 159 -7.36 1.03 -2.75
N THR A 160 -7.97 -0.02 -3.30
CA THR A 160 -8.50 -1.15 -2.52
C THR A 160 -7.73 -2.41 -2.83
N ILE A 161 -7.21 -3.07 -1.79
CA ILE A 161 -6.53 -4.37 -1.86
C ILE A 161 -7.35 -5.37 -1.04
N ASN A 162 -8.10 -6.23 -1.72
CA ASN A 162 -8.92 -7.26 -1.07
C ASN A 162 -8.07 -8.42 -0.52
N GLY A 163 -6.83 -8.56 -0.97
CA GLY A 163 -5.84 -9.48 -0.39
C GLY A 163 -4.82 -8.75 0.50
N ASN A 164 -3.58 -9.22 0.48
CA ASN A 164 -2.46 -8.57 1.15
C ASN A 164 -1.63 -7.75 0.14
N LEU A 165 -1.24 -6.54 0.51
CA LEU A 165 -0.22 -5.75 -0.17
C LEU A 165 1.15 -6.04 0.44
N VAL A 166 2.02 -6.76 -0.26
CA VAL A 166 3.41 -6.97 0.15
C VAL A 166 4.27 -5.84 -0.40
N LEU A 167 4.84 -5.00 0.47
CA LEU A 167 5.66 -3.87 0.01
C LEU A 167 6.97 -4.35 -0.63
N ALA A 168 7.57 -5.41 -0.10
CA ALA A 168 8.76 -5.98 -0.71
C ALA A 168 8.91 -7.49 -0.49
N ARG A 169 9.16 -8.22 -1.56
CA ARG A 169 9.61 -9.61 -1.55
C ARG A 169 10.95 -9.69 -2.26
N ASP A 170 11.99 -10.07 -1.51
CA ASP A 170 13.37 -10.18 -2.00
C ASP A 170 14.00 -8.84 -2.50
N GLY A 171 13.30 -7.71 -2.46
CA GLY A 171 13.74 -6.41 -3.02
C GLY A 171 13.42 -5.21 -2.12
N SER A 172 13.28 -4.02 -2.71
CA SER A 172 12.84 -2.82 -1.98
C SER A 172 11.66 -2.13 -2.67
N GLY A 173 10.63 -1.81 -1.89
CA GLY A 173 9.43 -1.14 -2.36
C GLY A 173 8.99 -0.05 -1.42
N ILE A 174 8.58 1.09 -1.99
CA ILE A 174 8.09 2.24 -1.25
C ILE A 174 6.62 2.46 -1.61
N PHE A 175 5.76 2.51 -0.60
CA PHE A 175 4.38 2.93 -0.75
C PHE A 175 4.19 4.32 -0.14
N LYS A 176 3.88 5.30 -0.98
CA LYS A 176 3.62 6.69 -0.58
C LYS A 176 2.14 6.99 -0.64
N VAL A 177 1.59 7.55 0.42
CA VAL A 177 0.20 8.02 0.48
C VAL A 177 0.22 9.50 0.82
N SER A 178 -0.03 10.37 -0.15
CA SER A 178 -0.11 11.82 0.04
C SER A 178 -1.52 12.39 -0.12
N GLY A 179 -2.47 11.57 -0.58
CA GLY A 179 -3.90 11.87 -0.64
C GLY A 179 -4.71 10.62 -0.96
N GLY A 180 -6.03 10.78 -1.11
CA GLY A 180 -6.93 9.68 -1.45
C GLY A 180 -7.30 8.76 -0.28
N SER A 181 -7.78 7.57 -0.60
CA SER A 181 -8.21 6.55 0.37
C SER A 181 -7.55 5.20 0.07
N PHE A 182 -7.00 4.55 1.10
CA PHE A 182 -6.45 3.21 1.00
C PHE A 182 -7.24 2.26 1.89
N SER A 183 -7.66 1.13 1.34
CA SER A 183 -8.31 0.04 2.08
C SER A 183 -7.63 -1.28 1.76
N GLY A 184 -7.12 -1.98 2.76
CA GLY A 184 -6.54 -3.30 2.57
C GLY A 184 -5.62 -3.74 3.70
N THR A 185 -5.20 -5.00 3.65
CA THR A 185 -4.14 -5.52 4.52
C THR A 185 -2.79 -5.27 3.85
N TYR A 186 -1.76 -4.86 4.61
CA TYR A 186 -0.40 -4.81 4.10
C TYR A 186 0.56 -5.65 4.93
N LEU A 187 1.62 -6.11 4.27
CA LEU A 187 2.76 -6.83 4.81
C LEU A 187 4.01 -6.06 4.38
N THR A 188 4.85 -5.72 5.33
CA THR A 188 6.05 -4.90 5.11
C THR A 188 7.02 -5.58 4.17
N SER A 189 7.38 -6.82 4.49
CA SER A 189 8.26 -7.58 3.63
C SER A 189 8.11 -9.09 3.77
N GLU A 190 8.56 -9.77 2.72
CA GLU A 190 8.77 -11.21 2.65
C GLU A 190 10.21 -11.47 2.19
N ASN A 191 10.79 -12.59 2.61
CA ASN A 191 12.10 -13.08 2.14
C ASN A 191 13.20 -12.01 2.09
N ASN A 192 13.52 -11.38 3.22
CA ASN A 192 14.56 -10.33 3.31
C ASN A 192 14.28 -9.06 2.48
N GLY A 193 13.04 -8.83 2.03
CA GLY A 193 12.66 -7.56 1.42
C GLY A 193 12.72 -6.40 2.41
N SER A 194 12.89 -5.18 1.88
CA SER A 194 12.79 -3.93 2.63
C SER A 194 11.63 -3.09 2.09
N GLY A 195 10.52 -3.09 2.84
CA GLY A 195 9.34 -2.30 2.52
C GLY A 195 9.29 -1.03 3.36
N GLU A 196 9.01 0.10 2.72
CA GLU A 196 8.78 1.38 3.40
C GLU A 196 7.39 1.89 3.04
N MET A 197 6.62 2.30 4.05
CA MET A 197 5.39 3.05 3.85
C MET A 197 5.58 4.49 4.36
N GLN A 198 5.30 5.46 3.50
CA GLN A 198 5.36 6.89 3.79
C GLN A 198 3.96 7.47 3.66
N ILE A 199 3.42 8.04 4.74
CA ILE A 199 2.18 8.81 4.69
C ILE A 199 2.60 10.28 4.73
N LEU A 200 2.31 11.02 3.66
CA LEU A 200 2.86 12.34 3.32
C LEU A 200 1.74 13.31 2.93
N GLY A 201 0.86 13.72 3.84
CA GLY A 201 -0.18 14.68 3.47
C GLY A 201 -1.13 15.10 4.57
N SER A 202 -1.82 16.21 4.30
CA SER A 202 -2.83 16.85 5.15
C SER A 202 -4.27 16.61 4.69
N GLY A 203 -4.46 15.85 3.59
CA GLY A 203 -5.78 15.43 3.12
C GLY A 203 -6.32 14.25 3.92
N ALA A 204 -7.65 14.16 4.05
CA ALA A 204 -8.34 13.06 4.72
C ALA A 204 -7.94 11.71 4.10
N SER A 205 -6.95 11.07 4.70
CA SER A 205 -6.49 9.73 4.36
C SER A 205 -7.07 8.83 5.43
N SER A 206 -8.10 8.06 5.09
CA SER A 206 -8.49 6.90 5.90
C SER A 206 -7.56 5.76 5.52
N ILE A 207 -6.90 5.21 6.52
CA ILE A 207 -6.00 4.08 6.36
C ILE A 207 -6.39 3.07 7.45
N SER A 208 -7.10 2.03 7.04
CA SER A 208 -7.46 0.92 7.91
C SER A 208 -6.53 -0.25 7.64
N PHE A 209 -5.88 -0.79 8.67
CA PHE A 209 -4.97 -1.91 8.55
C PHE A 209 -5.38 -3.07 9.47
N SER A 210 -5.32 -4.29 8.96
CA SER A 210 -5.27 -5.51 9.77
C SER A 210 -3.94 -6.21 9.53
N THR A 211 -3.05 -6.24 10.52
CA THR A 211 -1.74 -6.90 10.34
C THR A 211 -1.84 -8.39 10.68
N SER A 212 -1.13 -9.22 9.93
CA SER A 212 -0.80 -10.60 10.29
C SER A 212 0.72 -10.72 10.17
N ILE A 213 1.46 -10.27 11.18
CA ILE A 213 2.91 -10.12 11.07
C ILE A 213 3.58 -11.48 11.25
N MET A 214 4.30 -11.93 10.21
CA MET A 214 5.42 -12.85 10.38
C MET A 214 6.68 -12.01 10.65
N ALA A 215 7.48 -12.42 11.64
CA ALA A 215 8.63 -11.70 12.17
C ALA A 215 9.50 -10.98 11.11
N GLY A 216 9.46 -9.64 11.12
CA GLY A 216 10.28 -8.75 10.29
C GLY A 216 10.12 -7.31 10.79
N ALA A 217 11.22 -6.56 10.89
CA ALA A 217 11.20 -5.19 11.44
C ALA A 217 10.34 -4.25 10.58
N LEU A 218 9.24 -3.77 11.14
CA LEU A 218 8.43 -2.73 10.52
C LEU A 218 9.00 -1.35 10.87
N ASN A 219 9.51 -0.63 9.87
CA ASN A 219 9.77 0.81 9.97
C ASN A 219 8.61 1.57 9.30
N THR A 220 7.51 1.82 10.04
CA THR A 220 6.49 2.77 9.57
C THR A 220 7.00 4.17 9.90
N LEU A 221 7.34 4.98 8.89
CA LEU A 221 7.70 6.37 9.12
C LEU A 221 6.53 7.25 8.71
N MET A 222 5.81 7.80 9.70
CA MET A 222 4.72 8.73 9.47
C MET A 222 5.28 10.16 9.48
N TYR A 223 5.03 10.93 8.42
CA TYR A 223 5.37 12.36 8.38
C TYR A 223 4.15 13.14 7.91
N SER A 224 3.43 13.78 8.83
CA SER A 224 2.43 14.77 8.45
C SER A 224 3.09 16.13 8.41
N PHE A 225 3.02 16.82 7.28
CA PHE A 225 3.40 18.22 7.19
C PHE A 225 2.09 19.03 7.16
N ASP A 226 1.73 19.55 8.34
CA ASP A 226 1.00 20.79 8.56
C ASP A 226 -0.12 21.14 7.54
N SER A 227 -1.39 20.82 7.87
CA SER A 227 -2.59 21.64 7.51
C SER A 227 -3.91 20.93 7.86
N GLY A 228 -4.35 21.03 9.12
CA GLY A 228 -5.77 20.94 9.53
C GLY A 228 -6.58 19.64 9.28
N GLY A 229 -6.06 18.64 8.57
CA GLY A 229 -6.71 17.36 8.36
C GLY A 229 -6.44 16.36 9.49
N VAL A 230 -7.45 15.56 9.84
CA VAL A 230 -7.29 14.45 10.79
C VAL A 230 -6.82 13.22 10.01
N THR A 231 -5.64 12.70 10.35
CA THR A 231 -5.22 11.36 9.93
C THR A 231 -5.72 10.36 10.97
N THR A 232 -6.59 9.44 10.56
CA THR A 232 -7.02 8.34 11.41
C THR A 232 -6.26 7.09 10.99
N VAL A 233 -5.53 6.49 11.93
CA VAL A 233 -4.90 5.17 11.75
C VAL A 233 -5.66 4.19 12.62
N GLU A 234 -6.43 3.31 12.00
CA GLU A 234 -7.05 2.18 12.69
C GLU A 234 -6.11 0.99 12.62
N VAL A 235 -5.59 0.59 13.77
CA VAL A 235 -4.81 -0.64 13.93
C VAL A 235 -5.77 -1.70 14.48
N GLY A 236 -6.04 -2.75 13.70
CA GLY A 236 -6.94 -3.83 14.13
C GLY A 236 -6.52 -4.51 15.46
N ALA A 237 -7.47 -5.14 16.14
CA ALA A 237 -7.39 -5.67 17.51
C ALA A 237 -6.35 -6.78 17.78
N HIS A 238 -5.48 -7.13 16.84
CA HIS A 238 -4.51 -8.24 16.94
C HIS A 238 -3.13 -7.92 16.32
N ALA A 239 -2.71 -6.66 16.38
CA ALA A 239 -1.43 -6.23 15.81
C ALA A 239 -0.30 -6.29 16.86
N ASP A 240 0.64 -7.23 16.68
CA ASP A 240 1.94 -7.16 17.38
C ASP A 240 2.77 -6.03 16.76
N LEU A 241 2.88 -4.89 17.45
CA LEU A 241 3.65 -3.73 17.00
C LEU A 241 5.08 -3.71 17.54
N THR A 242 5.65 -4.87 17.90
CA THR A 242 7.03 -4.93 18.39
C THR A 242 8.01 -4.39 17.33
N GLY A 243 8.69 -3.29 17.66
CA GLY A 243 9.66 -2.63 16.79
C GLY A 243 9.09 -1.54 15.86
N VAL A 244 7.78 -1.24 15.93
CA VAL A 244 7.20 -0.14 15.16
C VAL A 244 7.56 1.20 15.81
N THR A 245 8.28 2.04 15.08
CA THR A 245 8.59 3.40 15.52
C THR A 245 7.62 4.37 14.86
N PHE A 246 6.61 4.83 15.59
CA PHE A 246 5.83 5.98 15.13
C PHE A 246 6.59 7.26 15.44
N VAL A 247 6.89 8.04 14.40
CA VAL A 247 7.38 9.41 14.52
C VAL A 247 6.21 10.31 14.14
N PHE A 248 5.88 11.28 15.00
CA PHE A 248 4.89 12.30 14.69
C PHE A 248 5.56 13.67 14.79
N ASP A 249 5.43 14.46 13.74
CA ASP A 249 5.88 15.85 13.69
C ASP A 249 4.67 16.72 13.30
N ASP A 250 4.38 17.76 14.10
CA ASP A 250 3.38 18.81 13.83
C ASP A 250 1.97 18.36 13.34
N MET A 251 1.29 17.47 14.11
CA MET A 251 -0.11 17.08 13.83
C MET A 251 -1.15 17.81 14.71
N PRO A 252 -2.18 18.47 14.14
CA PRO A 252 -3.23 19.18 14.88
C PRO A 252 -4.32 18.28 15.48
N GLY A 253 -4.24 16.97 15.25
CA GLY A 253 -5.15 15.96 15.78
C GLY A 253 -4.80 14.56 15.27
N PHE A 254 -4.46 13.65 16.17
CA PHE A 254 -4.25 12.23 15.88
C PHE A 254 -5.21 11.42 16.74
N SER A 255 -5.84 10.41 16.13
CA SER A 255 -6.61 9.38 16.83
C SER A 255 -6.15 8.03 16.28
N ALA A 256 -5.64 7.19 17.16
CA ALA A 256 -5.41 5.78 16.88
C ALA A 256 -6.14 4.95 17.92
N GLN A 257 -6.89 3.96 17.47
CA GLN A 257 -7.30 2.83 18.29
C GLN A 257 -6.25 1.75 18.12
N ILE A 258 -5.65 1.34 19.24
CA ILE A 258 -4.57 0.34 19.30
C ILE A 258 -4.98 -0.71 20.32
N GLY A 259 -5.11 -1.97 19.89
CA GLY A 259 -5.66 -3.05 20.73
C GLY A 259 -4.71 -3.66 21.77
N ASP A 260 -3.38 -3.61 21.58
CA ASP A 260 -2.44 -4.41 22.40
C ASP A 260 -1.33 -3.59 23.08
N THR A 261 -0.25 -3.27 22.36
CA THR A 261 0.95 -2.60 22.91
C THR A 261 1.59 -1.73 21.85
N PHE A 262 2.02 -0.51 22.19
CA PHE A 262 2.76 0.37 21.27
C PHE A 262 3.89 1.09 22.00
N THR A 263 4.95 1.44 21.26
CA THR A 263 6.02 2.34 21.74
C THR A 263 5.93 3.66 21.00
N LEU A 264 5.70 4.75 21.74
CA LEU A 264 5.79 6.10 21.20
C LEU A 264 7.23 6.60 21.38
N VAL A 265 7.97 6.79 20.28
CA VAL A 265 9.39 7.16 20.36
C VAL A 265 9.59 8.68 20.38
N GLN A 266 8.74 9.44 19.69
CA GLN A 266 8.80 10.90 19.74
C GLN A 266 7.50 11.56 19.23
N SER A 267 7.01 12.55 19.97
CA SER A 267 6.02 13.53 19.48
C SER A 267 6.60 14.92 19.70
N ARG A 268 6.67 15.73 18.64
CA ARG A 268 6.88 17.18 18.79
C ARG A 268 5.57 17.88 18.43
N ASN A 269 5.14 18.81 19.28
CA ASN A 269 3.99 19.70 19.08
C ASN A 269 2.64 19.03 18.70
N THR A 270 2.36 17.81 19.16
CA THR A 270 1.07 17.15 18.86
C THR A 270 -0.03 17.66 19.81
N ALA A 271 -1.12 18.21 19.24
CA ALA A 271 -2.36 18.45 19.97
C ALA A 271 -3.38 17.41 19.47
N GLY A 272 -3.71 16.39 20.27
CA GLY A 272 -4.61 15.31 19.87
C GLY A 272 -4.95 14.38 21.03
N ASN A 273 -6.02 13.60 20.87
CA ASN A 273 -6.44 12.61 21.86
C ASN A 273 -5.98 11.22 21.41
N ILE A 274 -5.10 10.60 22.18
CA ILE A 274 -4.84 9.16 22.03
C ILE A 274 -5.91 8.43 22.84
N THR A 275 -6.89 7.83 22.15
CA THR A 275 -7.89 6.97 22.79
C THR A 275 -7.40 5.53 22.68
N ILE A 276 -6.86 4.99 23.77
CA ILE A 276 -6.54 3.56 23.84
C ILE A 276 -7.84 2.84 24.21
N ASP A 277 -8.38 2.07 23.28
CA ASP A 277 -9.57 1.26 23.50
C ASP A 277 -9.11 -0.16 23.84
N GLU A 278 -9.64 -0.68 24.93
CA GLU A 278 -9.32 -1.99 25.54
C GLU A 278 -7.96 -2.10 26.26
N ASN A 279 -7.98 -2.68 27.46
CA ASN A 279 -6.90 -2.75 28.47
C ASN A 279 -5.49 -2.97 27.86
N PRO A 280 -4.69 -1.92 27.57
CA PRO A 280 -3.36 -2.13 27.05
C PRO A 280 -2.50 -2.73 28.16
N THR A 281 -1.84 -3.84 27.88
CA THR A 281 -0.78 -4.30 28.76
C THR A 281 0.46 -3.47 28.40
N ILE A 282 0.70 -2.36 29.11
CA ILE A 282 1.96 -1.61 28.96
C ILE A 282 3.05 -2.51 29.54
N SER A 283 3.68 -3.34 28.70
CA SER A 283 4.85 -4.10 29.11
C SER A 283 5.98 -3.11 29.35
N SER A 284 6.37 -2.99 30.61
CA SER A 284 7.46 -2.15 31.08
C SER A 284 8.75 -2.46 30.31
N LEU A 285 9.40 -1.42 29.75
CA LEU A 285 10.81 -1.49 29.39
C LEU A 285 11.64 -1.48 30.68
N GLY A 286 11.82 -2.67 31.28
CA GLY A 286 12.54 -2.83 32.55
C GLY A 286 11.77 -2.34 33.77
N ASN A 287 12.48 -1.92 34.82
CA ASN A 287 11.99 -1.55 36.14
C ASN A 287 11.21 -0.22 36.20
N TYR A 288 10.44 0.14 35.17
CA TYR A 288 9.72 1.42 35.12
C TYR A 288 8.24 1.21 34.80
N GLN A 289 7.37 1.75 35.65
CA GLN A 289 5.96 1.94 35.36
C GLN A 289 5.72 3.36 34.84
N PHE A 290 4.91 3.45 33.79
CA PHE A 290 4.44 4.71 33.24
C PHE A 290 2.95 4.86 33.55
N SER A 291 2.57 5.98 34.16
CA SER A 291 1.17 6.35 34.33
C SER A 291 0.95 7.72 33.70
N LEU A 292 -0.05 7.83 32.81
CA LEU A 292 -0.56 9.11 32.34
C LEU A 292 -1.87 9.43 33.07
N ALA A 293 -1.97 10.64 33.60
CA ALA A 293 -3.22 11.18 34.11
C ALA A 293 -3.46 12.56 33.48
N VAL A 294 -4.72 12.84 33.13
CA VAL A 294 -5.17 14.20 32.84
C VAL A 294 -5.55 14.81 34.18
N VAL A 295 -4.82 15.85 34.57
CA VAL A 295 -5.11 16.61 35.80
C VAL A 295 -5.61 17.98 35.39
N ASP A 296 -6.83 18.30 35.78
CA ASP A 296 -7.37 19.66 35.67
C ASP A 296 -6.84 20.47 36.86
N VAL A 297 -5.89 21.36 36.59
CA VAL A 297 -5.38 22.32 37.57
C VAL A 297 -5.69 23.71 37.03
N ASP A 298 -6.52 24.46 37.76
CA ASP A 298 -6.89 25.83 37.44
C ASP A 298 -7.53 26.04 36.06
N GLY A 299 -8.28 25.05 35.56
CA GLY A 299 -9.02 25.13 34.30
C GLY A 299 -8.19 24.86 33.04
N TYR A 300 -6.99 24.28 33.23
CA TYR A 300 -6.12 23.78 32.17
C TYR A 300 -5.98 22.26 32.29
N ASP A 301 -6.28 21.56 31.18
CA ASP A 301 -6.04 20.12 31.06
C ASP A 301 -4.53 19.90 30.97
N THR A 302 -3.91 19.39 32.04
CA THR A 302 -2.47 19.13 32.09
C THR A 302 -2.24 17.62 31.96
N LEU A 303 -1.47 17.21 30.96
CA LEU A 303 -1.07 15.82 30.80
C LEU A 303 0.12 15.55 31.73
N GLN A 304 -0.10 14.84 32.82
CA GLN A 304 0.97 14.48 33.74
C GLN A 304 1.43 13.05 33.46
N ALA A 305 2.64 12.91 32.94
CA ALA A 305 3.33 11.63 32.87
C ALA A 305 4.13 11.41 34.16
N THR A 306 3.82 10.35 34.88
CA THR A 306 4.60 9.91 36.03
C THR A 306 5.41 8.68 35.64
N VAL A 307 6.73 8.75 35.81
CA VAL A 307 7.63 7.61 35.66
C VAL A 307 8.02 7.15 37.06
N THR A 308 7.60 5.96 37.44
CA THR A 308 7.99 5.35 38.72
C THR A 308 8.99 4.25 38.46
N ALA A 309 10.21 4.42 38.95
CA ALA A 309 11.17 3.33 39.03
C ALA A 309 10.68 2.33 40.09
N ILE A 310 10.51 1.06 39.72
CA ILE A 310 10.29 -0.05 40.63
C ILE A 310 11.68 -0.59 40.99
N PRO A 311 12.22 -0.29 42.17
CA PRO A 311 13.47 -0.91 42.56
C PRO A 311 13.28 -2.42 42.66
N GLU A 312 14.19 -3.19 42.06
CA GLU A 312 14.28 -4.62 42.33
C GLU A 312 14.48 -4.86 43.82
N VAL A 313 13.79 -5.88 44.35
CA VAL A 313 13.98 -6.32 45.72
C VAL A 313 15.45 -6.68 45.89
N ASN A 314 16.18 -5.87 46.67
CA ASN A 314 17.62 -5.94 47.03
C ASN A 314 18.56 -4.89 46.41
N THR A 315 18.09 -3.92 45.62
CA THR A 315 18.97 -2.88 45.07
C THR A 315 18.88 -1.57 45.85
N TYR A 316 19.54 -1.50 47.01
CA TYR A 316 19.81 -0.21 47.67
C TYR A 316 21.07 0.43 47.07
N GLY A 317 20.86 1.34 46.14
CA GLY A 317 21.89 2.21 45.58
C GLY A 317 21.26 3.51 45.13
N VAL A 318 21.51 4.57 45.90
CA VAL A 318 21.04 5.95 45.74
C VAL A 318 20.98 6.38 44.26
N LEU A 319 19.78 6.71 43.77
CA LEU A 319 19.61 7.55 42.59
C LEU A 319 18.98 8.88 43.02
N ILE A 320 19.84 9.84 43.37
CA ILE A 320 19.51 11.27 43.30
C ILE A 320 19.99 11.71 41.93
N GLY A 321 19.06 11.84 40.98
CA GLY A 321 19.31 12.37 39.65
C GLY A 321 18.04 13.05 39.16
N ALA A 322 18.01 14.37 39.22
CA ALA A 322 16.88 15.18 38.81
C ALA A 322 16.55 14.92 37.33
N LEU A 323 15.34 14.42 37.05
CA LEU A 323 14.75 14.53 35.73
C LEU A 323 14.03 15.88 35.66
N THR A 324 14.53 16.78 34.83
CA THR A 324 13.92 18.10 34.61
C THR A 324 12.56 17.91 33.96
N LEU A 325 11.49 18.28 34.67
CA LEU A 325 10.14 18.42 34.12
C LEU A 325 10.16 19.42 32.96
N GLY A 326 9.82 18.97 31.75
CA GLY A 326 9.38 19.85 30.68
C GLY A 326 7.88 20.07 30.80
N CYS A 327 7.44 21.15 31.46
CA CYS A 327 6.03 21.54 31.43
C CYS A 327 5.71 22.15 30.06
N LEU A 328 4.89 21.48 29.25
CA LEU A 328 4.28 22.07 28.06
C LEU A 328 2.99 22.78 28.47
N TYR A 329 3.02 24.12 28.46
CA TYR A 329 1.85 24.95 28.71
C TYR A 329 1.09 25.18 27.41
N SER A 330 -0.17 24.77 27.34
CA SER A 330 -1.11 25.20 26.30
C SER A 330 -2.15 26.13 26.91
N ARG A 331 -2.22 27.37 26.40
CA ARG A 331 -3.12 28.40 26.92
C ARG A 331 -4.47 28.35 26.22
N ARG A 332 -5.52 27.91 26.92
CA ARG A 332 -6.90 27.96 26.43
C ARG A 332 -7.45 29.39 26.58
N HIS A 333 -7.55 30.15 25.49
CA HIS A 333 -8.30 31.41 25.50
C HIS A 333 -9.81 31.07 25.58
N ARG A 334 -10.38 31.17 26.78
CA ARG A 334 -11.85 31.24 26.93
C ARG A 334 -12.32 32.62 26.47
N LYS A 335 -13.38 32.66 25.65
CA LYS A 335 -14.24 33.85 25.55
C LYS A 335 -15.02 34.02 26.84
#